data_AF-A0A7V4Y4A1-F1
#
_entry.id   AF-A0A7V4Y4A1-F1
#
_cell.length_a   1.000
_cell.length_b   1.000
_cell.length_c   1.000
_cell.angle_alpha   90.00
_cell.angle_beta   90.00
_cell.angle_gamma   90.00
#
_symmetry.space_group_name_H-M   'P 1'
#
loop_
_entity.id
_entity.type
_entity.pdbx_description
1 polymer ?
#
loop_
_entity_poly.entity_id
_entity_poly.type
_entity_poly.pdbx_seq_one_letter_code
_entity_poly.pdbx_strand_id
1 'polypeptide(L)' 'MESSVMVIGAGPAGMRASSELLQQGFKVYLVEEKPTIGGKMAQIDKMFPTNECATCTILPQMLELT' A
#
# COMPACT_ATOMS: atom_id res chain seq x y z
N MET A 1 -25.22 0.73 -6.97
CA MET A 1 -24.76 0.53 -5.57
C MET A 1 -23.28 0.90 -5.56
N GLU A 2 -22.92 2.02 -4.94
CA GLU A 2 -21.49 2.30 -4.71
C GLU A 2 -21.02 1.41 -3.56
N SER A 3 -20.47 0.25 -3.92
CA SER A 3 -19.85 -0.64 -2.93
C SER A 3 -18.56 0.04 -2.45
N SER A 4 -18.57 0.45 -1.18
CA SER A 4 -17.41 1.02 -0.52
C SER A 4 -16.67 -0.06 0.24
N VAL A 5 -15.33 -0.07 0.14
CA VAL A 5 -14.45 -1.00 0.84
C VAL A 5 -13.54 -0.22 1.79
N MET A 6 -13.36 -0.72 2.99
CA MET A 6 -12.40 -0.19 3.95
C MET A 6 -11.26 -1.19 4.14
N VAL A 7 -10.03 -0.72 3.93
CA VAL A 7 -8.81 -1.49 4.13
C VAL A 7 -8.10 -0.92 5.35
N ILE A 8 -7.85 -1.77 6.35
CA ILE A 8 -7.16 -1.40 7.60
C ILE A 8 -5.72 -1.91 7.53
N GLY A 9 -4.76 -1.01 7.64
CA GLY A 9 -3.32 -1.24 7.54
C GLY A 9 -2.76 -0.93 6.14
N ALA A 10 -1.95 0.11 6.02
CA ALA A 10 -1.30 0.55 4.80
C ALA A 10 0.12 -0.03 4.66
N GLY A 11 0.29 -1.32 4.97
CA GLY A 11 1.46 -2.09 4.56
C GLY A 11 1.42 -2.47 3.07
N PRO A 12 2.43 -3.19 2.56
CA PRO A 12 2.49 -3.61 1.15
C PRO A 12 1.23 -4.35 0.68
N ALA A 13 0.68 -5.21 1.54
CA ALA A 13 -0.54 -5.95 1.24
C ALA A 13 -1.78 -5.04 1.14
N GLY A 14 -1.96 -4.12 2.10
CA GLY A 14 -3.11 -3.21 2.11
C GLY A 14 -3.06 -2.18 0.99
N MET A 15 -1.88 -1.65 0.68
CA MET A 15 -1.68 -0.77 -0.47
C MET A 15 -2.01 -1.50 -1.79
N ARG A 16 -1.51 -2.73 -1.95
CA ARG A 16 -1.81 -3.51 -3.16
C ARG A 16 -3.30 -3.83 -3.31
N ALA A 17 -3.94 -4.27 -2.23
CA ALA A 17 -5.37 -4.55 -2.24
C ALA A 17 -6.19 -3.29 -2.57
N SER A 18 -5.79 -2.14 -2.02
CA SER A 18 -6.46 -0.86 -2.29
C SER A 18 -6.33 -0.45 -3.74
N SER A 19 -5.13 -0.55 -4.33
CA SER A 19 -4.90 -0.22 -5.75
C SER A 19 -5.73 -1.12 -6.68
N GLU A 20 -5.79 -2.43 -6.43
CA GLU A 20 -6.61 -3.36 -7.24
C GLU A 20 -8.11 -3.07 -7.13
N LEU A 21 -8.61 -2.74 -5.93
CA LEU A 21 -10.01 -2.37 -5.73
C LEU A 21 -10.37 -1.04 -6.40
N LEU A 22 -9.47 -0.05 -6.35
CA LEU A 22 -9.64 1.22 -7.05
C LEU A 22 -9.70 1.02 -8.57
N GLN A 23 -8.84 0.17 -9.14
CA GLN A 23 -8.85 -0.17 -10.57
C GLN A 23 -10.15 -0.85 -11.01
N GLN A 24 -10.81 -1.58 -10.11
CA GLN A 24 -12.11 -2.20 -10.35
C GLN A 24 -13.29 -1.23 -10.19
N GLY A 25 -13.04 0.03 -9.85
CA GLY A 25 -14.05 1.08 -9.70
C GLY A 25 -14.76 1.09 -8.34
N PHE A 26 -14.20 0.42 -7.32
CA PHE A 26 -14.72 0.52 -5.96
C PHE A 26 -14.22 1.79 -5.27
N LYS A 27 -15.04 2.34 -4.38
CA LYS A 27 -14.61 3.40 -3.47
C LYS A 27 -13.84 2.78 -2.31
N VAL A 28 -12.56 3.10 -2.17
CA VAL A 28 -11.68 2.51 -1.14
C VAL A 28 -11.29 3.54 -0.09
N TYR A 29 -11.43 3.17 1.18
CA TYR A 29 -10.88 3.90 2.31
C TYR A 29 -9.70 3.12 2.88
N LEU A 30 -8.49 3.65 2.76
CA LEU A 30 -7.29 3.07 3.36
C LEU A 30 -7.00 3.77 4.70
N VAL A 31 -6.98 3.01 5.79
CA VAL A 31 -6.77 3.51 7.15
C VAL A 31 -5.48 2.91 7.70
N GLU A 32 -4.57 3.74 8.19
CA GLU A 32 -3.31 3.34 8.81
C GLU A 32 -3.21 3.97 10.21
N GLU A 33 -2.65 3.22 11.16
CA GLU A 33 -2.45 3.69 12.52
C GLU A 33 -1.35 4.77 12.59
N LYS A 34 -0.29 4.59 11.77
CA LYS A 34 0.88 5.47 11.73
C LYS A 34 0.65 6.66 10.78
N PRO A 35 1.40 7.77 10.98
CA PRO A 35 1.35 8.92 10.06
C PRO A 35 1.92 8.64 8.67
N THR A 36 2.52 7.47 8.45
CA THR A 36 3.18 7.07 7.22
C THR A 36 2.72 5.68 6.78
N ILE A 37 2.44 5.54 5.50
CA ILE A 37 2.15 4.25 4.86
C ILE A 37 3.44 3.48 4.54
N GLY A 38 3.34 2.25 4.03
CA GLY A 38 4.48 1.38 3.67
C GLY A 38 4.81 0.31 4.72
N GLY A 39 4.27 0.42 5.93
CA GLY A 39 4.40 -0.58 6.99
C GLY A 39 5.84 -0.94 7.32
N LYS A 40 6.11 -2.23 7.56
CA LYS A 40 7.46 -2.71 7.91
C LYS A 40 8.43 -2.71 6.72
N MET A 41 7.91 -2.77 5.49
CA MET A 41 8.74 -2.79 4.29
C MET A 41 9.46 -1.44 4.09
N ALA A 42 8.82 -0.33 4.46
CA ALA A 42 9.44 1.00 4.45
C ALA A 42 10.57 1.17 5.49
N GLN A 43 10.72 0.23 6.43
CA GLN A 43 11.78 0.26 7.45
C GLN A 43 13.00 -0.59 7.08
N ILE A 44 12.91 -1.34 5.97
CA ILE A 44 13.95 -2.26 5.53
C ILE A 44 14.73 -1.61 4.38
N ASP A 45 16.05 -1.74 4.39
CA ASP A 45 16.90 -1.20 3.32
C ASP A 45 16.79 -2.08 2.07
N LYS A 46 17.03 -3.40 2.19
CA LYS A 46 17.07 -4.33 1.06
C LYS A 46 16.17 -5.54 1.25
N MET A 47 15.51 -5.96 0.17
CA MET A 47 14.66 -7.16 0.16
C MET A 47 15.37 -8.39 -0.41
N PHE A 48 15.38 -9.49 0.33
CA PHE A 48 15.75 -10.79 -0.21
C PHE A 48 14.67 -11.28 -1.20
N PRO A 49 15.02 -11.95 -2.31
CA PRO A 49 16.34 -12.40 -2.76
C PRO A 49 17.10 -11.43 -3.64
N THR A 50 16.44 -10.40 -4.19
CA THR A 50 17.01 -9.53 -5.23
C THR A 50 17.99 -8.49 -4.67
N ASN A 51 17.97 -8.25 -3.35
CA ASN A 51 18.72 -7.20 -2.66
C ASN A 51 18.41 -5.79 -3.20
N GLU A 52 17.23 -5.59 -3.77
CA GLU A 52 16.75 -4.28 -4.22
C GLU A 52 16.34 -3.40 -3.03
N CYS A 53 16.42 -2.08 -3.22
CA CYS A 53 15.97 -1.12 -2.22
C CYS A 53 14.47 -1.27 -1.98
N ALA A 54 14.06 -1.66 -0.77
CA ALA A 54 12.66 -1.95 -0.48
C ALA A 54 11.77 -0.72 -0.65
N THR A 55 12.26 0.45 -0.24
CA THR A 55 11.56 1.73 -0.39
C THR A 55 11.36 2.09 -1.86
N CYS A 56 12.35 1.86 -2.73
CA CYS A 56 12.22 2.13 -4.16
C CYS A 56 11.12 1.27 -4.81
N THR A 57 10.93 0.04 -4.34
CA THR A 57 9.91 -0.87 -4.87
C THR A 57 8.49 -0.48 -4.46
N ILE A 58 8.28 0.02 -3.24
CA ILE A 58 6.95 0.38 -2.73
C ILE A 58 6.52 1.81 -3.07
N LEU A 59 7.47 2.70 -3.38
CA LEU A 59 7.21 4.11 -3.64
C LEU A 59 6.09 4.37 -4.68
N PRO A 60 6.01 3.65 -5.83
CA PRO A 60 4.93 3.87 -6.79
C PRO A 60 3.54 3.65 -6.20
N GLN A 61 3.37 2.60 -5.39
CA GLN A 61 2.09 2.30 -4.73
C GLN A 61 1.74 3.34 -3.68
N MET A 62 2.73 3.90 -3.00
CA MET A 62 2.51 4.97 -2.02
C MET A 62 1.99 6.24 -2.72
N LEU A 63 2.57 6.58 -3.88
CA LEU A 63 2.16 7.75 -4.68
C LEU A 63 0.77 7.58 -5.30
N GLU A 64 0.36 6.36 -5.64
CA GLU A 64 -1.00 6.09 -6.15
C GLU A 64 -2.10 6.30 -5.09
N LEU A 65 -1.75 6.18 -3.80
CA LEU A 65 -2.71 6.11 -2.68
C LEU A 65 -2.66 7.33 -1.75
N THR A 66 -1.78 8.30 -2.03
CA THR A 66 -1.65 9.56 -1.29
C THR A 66 -2.42 10.67 -1.99
#